data_AF-A0A6N6VNI1-F1
#
_entry.id   AF-A0A6N6VNI1-F1
#
_cell.length_a   1.000
_cell.length_b   1.000
_cell.length_c   1.000
_cell.angle_alpha   90.00
_cell.angle_beta   90.00
_cell.angle_gamma   90.00
#
_symmetry.space_group_name_H-M   'P 1'
#
loop_
_entity.id
_entity.type
_entity.pdbx_description
1 polymer ?
#
loop_
_entity_poly.entity_id
_entity_poly.type
_entity_poly.pdbx_seq_one_letter_code
_entity_poly.pdbx_strand_id
1 'polypeptide(L)'
;MKKSYIISALISILPIFSYAIEYKCPLIKKGDYSSMFNSVDNWYIYAIKTNGKPIYNFEITKQPLWDDFNIETTEDNKSSLLFCSAMYPHGFVNTLRSVNNSNCRIDSINKSFHCP
;
A
#
# COMPACT_ATOMS: atom_id res chain seq x y z
N MET A 1 43.36 45.56 21.84
CA MET A 1 43.18 44.91 20.51
C MET A 1 42.19 43.77 20.68
N LYS A 2 40.92 43.95 20.30
CA LYS A 2 39.89 42.91 20.37
C LYS A 2 39.78 42.24 19.01
N LYS A 3 40.17 40.97 18.92
CA LYS A 3 39.94 40.13 17.73
C LYS A 3 38.52 39.58 17.81
N SER A 4 37.61 40.10 16.98
CA SER A 4 36.31 39.46 16.74
C SER A 4 36.49 38.37 15.69
N TYR A 5 36.28 37.12 16.08
CA TYR A 5 36.18 36.00 15.15
C TYR A 5 34.71 35.86 14.76
N ILE A 6 34.38 36.21 13.51
CA ILE A 6 33.09 35.90 12.90
C ILE A 6 33.11 34.40 12.59
N ILE A 7 32.50 33.60 13.46
CA ILE A 7 32.27 32.18 13.19
C ILE A 7 31.09 32.12 12.22
N SER A 8 31.41 32.06 10.92
CA SER A 8 30.43 31.79 9.88
C SER A 8 30.06 30.31 9.94
N ALA A 9 28.96 29.99 10.62
CA ALA A 9 28.40 28.65 10.61
C ALA A 9 27.75 28.40 9.24
N LEU A 10 28.48 27.76 8.34
CA LEU A 10 27.94 27.18 7.12
C LEU A 10 27.02 26.03 7.56
N ILE A 11 25.71 26.28 7.66
CA ILE A 11 24.72 25.23 7.84
C ILE A 11 24.61 24.52 6.49
N SER A 12 25.36 23.43 6.36
CA SER A 12 25.20 22.46 5.28
C SER A 12 23.82 21.83 5.41
N ILE A 13 22.88 22.33 4.60
CA ILE A 13 21.58 21.70 4.37
C ILE A 13 21.88 20.44 3.56
N LEU A 14 22.27 19.36 4.23
CA LEU A 14 22.26 18.04 3.64
C LEU A 14 20.79 17.73 3.31
N PRO A 15 20.43 17.49 2.04
CA PRO A 15 19.11 16.98 1.73
C PRO A 15 19.01 15.61 2.40
N ILE A 16 18.26 15.55 3.50
CA ILE A 16 17.83 14.29 4.09
C ILE A 16 16.92 13.69 3.02
N PHE A 17 17.45 12.82 2.18
CA PHE A 17 16.66 12.00 1.28
C PHE A 17 15.85 11.05 2.16
N SER A 18 14.72 11.53 2.69
CA SER A 18 13.65 10.66 3.16
C SER A 18 13.11 10.02 1.89
N TYR A 19 13.51 8.78 1.65
CA TYR A 19 12.99 7.98 0.56
C TYR A 19 11.59 7.54 0.94
N ALA A 20 10.61 8.40 0.63
CA ALA A 20 9.22 8.03 0.83
C ALA A 20 8.90 6.81 -0.05
N ILE A 21 8.58 5.68 0.58
CA ILE A 21 8.11 4.46 -0.09
C ILE A 21 6.65 4.68 -0.46
N GLU A 22 6.33 4.52 -1.75
CA GLU A 22 4.95 4.53 -2.23
C GLU A 22 4.38 3.11 -2.25
N TYR A 23 3.24 2.93 -1.59
CA TYR A 23 2.45 1.71 -1.63
C TYR A 23 1.16 1.96 -2.42
N LYS A 24 0.88 1.08 -3.38
CA LYS A 24 -0.31 1.13 -4.23
C LYS A 24 -0.88 -0.26 -4.44
N CYS A 25 -2.15 -0.35 -4.83
CA CYS A 25 -2.78 -1.63 -5.17
C CYS A 25 -1.95 -2.39 -6.22
N PRO A 26 -1.79 -3.71 -6.08
CA PRO A 26 -0.91 -4.46 -6.94
C PRO A 26 -1.51 -4.62 -8.34
N LEU A 27 -0.65 -4.88 -9.31
CA LEU A 27 -1.07 -5.36 -10.62
C LEU A 27 -1.30 -6.87 -10.53
N ILE A 28 -2.53 -7.32 -10.77
CA ILE A 28 -2.84 -8.75 -10.86
C ILE A 28 -2.95 -9.15 -12.33
N LYS A 29 -2.19 -10.17 -12.70
CA LYS A 29 -2.21 -10.74 -14.05
C LYS A 29 -3.45 -11.61 -14.23
N LYS A 30 -3.78 -11.90 -15.48
CA LYS A 30 -4.81 -12.90 -15.78
C LYS A 30 -4.31 -14.29 -15.43
N GLY A 31 -5.20 -15.17 -15.00
CA GLY A 31 -4.90 -16.56 -14.70
C GLY A 31 -5.74 -17.12 -13.55
N ASP A 32 -5.45 -18.37 -13.20
CA ASP A 32 -6.04 -19.05 -12.06
C ASP A 32 -5.28 -18.74 -10.78
N TYR A 33 -6.01 -18.37 -9.75
CA TYR A 33 -5.49 -18.07 -8.43
C TYR A 33 -6.15 -18.95 -7.40
N SER A 34 -5.34 -19.56 -6.55
CA SER A 34 -5.79 -19.99 -5.24
C SER A 34 -5.60 -18.84 -4.25
N SER A 35 -6.53 -18.68 -3.30
CA SER A 35 -6.40 -17.70 -2.21
C SER A 35 -5.05 -17.89 -1.54
N MET A 36 -4.13 -16.94 -1.73
CA MET A 36 -2.72 -17.14 -1.42
C MET A 36 -2.11 -15.87 -0.84
N PHE A 37 -1.17 -16.09 0.07
CA PHE A 37 -0.20 -15.08 0.46
C PHE A 37 0.97 -15.12 -0.52
N ASN A 38 1.18 -14.04 -1.26
CA ASN A 38 2.40 -13.82 -2.03
C ASN A 38 3.47 -13.29 -1.07
N SER A 39 4.40 -14.18 -0.70
CA SER A 39 5.51 -13.88 0.22
C SER A 39 6.56 -12.92 -0.34
N VAL A 40 6.65 -12.77 -1.67
CA VAL A 40 7.62 -11.88 -2.32
C VAL A 40 7.19 -10.43 -2.15
N ASP A 41 5.92 -10.15 -2.42
CA ASP A 41 5.39 -8.78 -2.40
C ASP A 41 4.58 -8.45 -1.13
N ASN A 42 4.47 -9.41 -0.20
CA ASN A 42 3.67 -9.36 1.03
C ASN A 42 2.19 -9.01 0.80
N TRP A 43 1.64 -9.49 -0.32
CA TRP A 43 0.24 -9.30 -0.67
C TRP A 43 -0.54 -10.59 -0.45
N TYR A 44 -1.69 -10.48 0.19
CA TYR A 44 -2.68 -11.56 0.20
C TYR A 44 -3.74 -11.27 -0.86
N ILE A 45 -4.03 -12.26 -1.71
CA ILE A 45 -5.01 -12.15 -2.80
C ILE A 45 -6.07 -13.20 -2.58
N TYR A 46 -7.33 -12.78 -2.61
CA TYR A 46 -8.48 -13.66 -2.39
C TYR A 46 -9.72 -13.12 -3.08
N ALA A 47 -10.76 -13.96 -3.17
CA ALA A 47 -12.03 -13.56 -3.75
C ALA A 47 -13.20 -13.89 -2.82
N ILE A 48 -14.28 -13.13 -2.94
CA ILE A 48 -15.51 -13.28 -2.16
C ILE A 48 -16.70 -13.23 -3.12
N LYS A 49 -17.65 -14.15 -2.99
CA LYS A 49 -18.94 -14.07 -3.71
C LYS A 49 -19.71 -12.82 -3.30
N THR A 50 -20.65 -12.40 -4.12
CA THR A 50 -21.56 -11.27 -3.80
C THR A 50 -22.36 -11.47 -2.51
N ASN A 51 -22.55 -12.72 -2.07
CA ASN A 51 -23.20 -13.06 -0.80
C ASN A 51 -22.23 -13.18 0.39
N GLY A 52 -21.00 -12.70 0.26
CA GLY A 52 -20.00 -12.67 1.33
C GLY A 52 -19.23 -13.98 1.56
N LYS A 53 -19.52 -15.05 0.81
CA LYS A 53 -18.81 -16.33 0.97
C LYS A 53 -17.43 -16.29 0.30
N PRO A 54 -16.35 -16.73 0.98
CA PRO A 54 -15.02 -16.77 0.39
C PRO A 54 -14.95 -17.76 -0.78
N ILE A 55 -14.09 -17.45 -1.75
CA ILE A 55 -13.76 -18.29 -2.90
C ILE A 55 -12.27 -18.62 -2.82
N TYR A 56 -11.95 -19.89 -2.64
CA TYR A 56 -10.57 -20.34 -2.49
C TYR A 56 -9.84 -20.51 -3.82
N ASN A 57 -10.55 -20.77 -4.92
CA ASN A 57 -9.98 -20.89 -6.27
C ASN A 57 -10.83 -20.03 -7.22
N PHE A 58 -10.20 -19.08 -7.89
CA PHE A 58 -10.87 -18.12 -8.77
C PHE A 58 -10.02 -17.80 -9.99
N GLU A 59 -10.68 -17.56 -11.12
CA GLU A 59 -10.03 -17.13 -12.35
C GLU A 59 -10.16 -15.62 -12.52
N ILE A 60 -9.05 -14.97 -12.87
CA ILE A 60 -9.01 -13.56 -13.26
C ILE A 60 -8.85 -13.48 -14.78
N THR A 61 -9.92 -13.09 -15.47
CA THR A 61 -9.96 -13.03 -16.94
C THR A 61 -9.55 -11.67 -17.53
N LYS A 62 -9.53 -10.63 -16.70
CA LYS A 62 -9.08 -9.27 -17.05
C LYS A 62 -8.31 -8.66 -15.89
N GLN A 63 -7.39 -7.75 -16.17
CA GLN A 63 -6.71 -7.01 -15.10
C GLN A 63 -7.75 -6.22 -14.29
N PRO A 64 -7.69 -6.27 -12.94
CA PRO A 64 -8.61 -5.50 -12.11
C PRO A 64 -8.37 -4.00 -12.31
N LEU A 65 -9.44 -3.28 -12.57
CA LEU A 65 -9.51 -1.86 -12.24
C LEU A 65 -10.01 -1.81 -10.81
N TRP A 66 -9.16 -1.38 -9.88
CA TRP A 66 -9.53 -1.30 -8.47
C TRP A 66 -10.70 -0.33 -8.32
N ASP A 67 -11.86 -0.85 -7.92
CA ASP A 67 -13.07 -0.06 -7.68
C ASP A 67 -12.92 0.67 -6.35
N ASP A 68 -12.56 -0.07 -5.30
CA ASP A 68 -12.32 0.45 -3.95
C ASP A 68 -10.86 0.37 -3.53
N PHE A 69 -10.46 1.37 -2.74
CA PHE A 69 -9.17 1.50 -2.09
C PHE A 69 -9.40 2.04 -0.69
N ASN A 70 -8.91 1.35 0.33
CA ASN A 70 -9.01 1.79 1.71
C ASN A 70 -7.71 1.53 2.47
N ILE A 71 -7.45 2.36 3.47
CA ILE A 71 -6.35 2.17 4.40
C ILE A 71 -6.92 2.14 5.81
N GLU A 72 -6.68 1.04 6.51
CA GLU A 72 -7.11 0.84 7.89
C GLU A 72 -5.90 0.78 8.80
N THR A 73 -5.77 1.74 9.71
CA THR A 73 -4.71 1.72 10.71
C THR A 73 -5.06 0.74 11.82
N THR A 74 -4.10 -0.08 12.25
CA THR A 74 -4.30 -1.01 13.38
C THR A 74 -4.51 -0.25 14.69
N GLU A 75 -5.21 -0.87 15.66
CA GLU A 75 -5.53 -0.26 16.95
C GLU A 75 -4.31 0.28 17.72
N ASP A 76 -3.14 -0.34 17.51
CA ASP A 76 -1.87 0.08 18.13
C ASP A 76 -1.14 1.19 17.37
N ASN A 77 -1.71 1.69 16.26
CA ASN A 77 -1.11 2.65 15.34
C ASN A 77 0.29 2.28 14.84
N LYS A 78 0.69 1.00 14.88
CA LYS A 78 2.01 0.57 14.42
C LYS A 78 2.02 0.16 12.96
N SER A 79 0.88 -0.27 12.44
CA SER A 79 0.75 -0.71 11.06
C SER A 79 -0.51 -0.19 10.40
N SER A 80 -0.45 -0.08 9.08
CA SER A 80 -1.61 0.22 8.25
C SER A 80 -1.87 -0.96 7.33
N LEU A 81 -3.13 -1.30 7.12
CA LEU A 81 -3.59 -2.28 6.16
C LEU A 81 -4.03 -1.55 4.90
N LEU A 82 -3.36 -1.81 3.79
CA LEU A 82 -3.82 -1.40 2.47
C LEU A 82 -4.76 -2.47 1.93
N PHE A 83 -6.00 -2.07 1.66
CA PHE A 83 -7.03 -2.91 1.08
C PHE A 83 -7.47 -2.37 -0.28
N CYS A 84 -7.53 -3.24 -1.30
CA CYS A 84 -8.07 -2.91 -2.61
C CYS A 84 -9.08 -3.96 -3.06
N SER A 85 -10.19 -3.52 -3.65
CA SER A 85 -11.25 -4.40 -4.14
C SER A 85 -11.65 -4.06 -5.58
N ALA A 86 -11.99 -5.06 -6.37
CA ALA A 86 -12.51 -4.92 -7.72
C ALA A 86 -13.65 -5.93 -7.96
N MET A 87 -14.69 -5.49 -8.65
CA MET A 87 -15.86 -6.29 -8.98
C MET A 87 -15.61 -7.17 -10.22
N TYR A 88 -16.02 -8.43 -10.10
CA TYR A 88 -15.94 -9.46 -11.13
C TYR A 88 -17.31 -10.14 -11.30
N PRO A 89 -17.55 -10.86 -12.42
CA PRO A 89 -18.87 -11.44 -12.73
C PRO A 89 -19.49 -12.32 -11.62
N HIS A 90 -18.68 -12.88 -10.72
CA HIS A 90 -19.13 -13.81 -9.68
C HIS A 90 -18.83 -13.34 -8.24
N GLY A 91 -18.40 -12.10 -8.06
CA GLY A 91 -18.01 -11.58 -6.77
C GLY A 91 -16.98 -10.47 -6.84
N PHE A 92 -16.16 -10.38 -5.81
CA PHE A 92 -15.11 -9.39 -5.64
C PHE A 92 -13.76 -10.10 -5.57
N VAL A 93 -12.74 -9.50 -6.17
CA VAL A 93 -11.34 -9.86 -5.93
C VAL A 93 -10.75 -8.79 -5.02
N ASN A 94 -10.12 -9.23 -3.95
CA ASN A 94 -9.56 -8.38 -2.93
C ASN A 94 -8.05 -8.62 -2.80
N THR A 95 -7.33 -7.55 -2.47
CA THR A 95 -5.93 -7.62 -2.08
C THR A 95 -5.73 -6.89 -0.77
N LEU A 96 -4.88 -7.46 0.08
CA LEU A 96 -4.50 -6.85 1.35
C LEU A 96 -3.01 -6.95 1.62
N ARG A 97 -2.44 -5.88 2.17
CA ARG A 97 -1.05 -5.79 2.58
C ARG A 97 -0.92 -5.02 3.88
N SER A 98 -0.20 -5.59 4.84
CA SER A 98 0.24 -4.88 6.04
C SER A 98 1.49 -4.07 5.74
N VAL A 99 1.49 -2.81 6.18
CA VAL A 99 2.62 -1.88 6.07
C VAL A 99 2.97 -1.40 7.46
N ASN A 100 4.21 -1.69 7.88
CA ASN A 100 4.76 -1.31 9.18
C ASN A 100 5.30 0.13 9.13
N ASN A 101 4.41 1.09 8.89
CA ASN A 101 4.73 2.51 8.97
C ASN A 101 3.48 3.30 9.39
N SER A 102 3.61 4.03 10.50
CA SER A 102 2.54 4.78 11.15
C SER A 102 2.42 6.22 10.66
N ASN A 103 3.41 6.72 9.91
CA ASN A 103 3.52 8.12 9.50
C ASN A 103 3.33 8.29 7.99
N CYS A 104 2.39 7.55 7.39
CA CYS A 104 2.16 7.63 5.95
C CYS A 104 1.11 8.69 5.59
N ARG A 105 1.31 9.35 4.46
CA ARG A 105 0.33 10.26 3.84
C ARG A 105 -0.45 9.53 2.75
N ILE A 106 -1.77 9.64 2.78
CA ILE A 106 -2.66 9.02 1.80
C ILE A 106 -2.84 9.95 0.59
N ASP A 107 -2.73 9.39 -0.63
CA ASP A 107 -3.15 10.00 -1.88
C ASP A 107 -4.36 9.23 -2.44
N SER A 108 -5.55 9.73 -2.13
CA SER A 108 -6.81 9.11 -2.55
C SER A 108 -7.09 9.23 -4.05
N ILE A 109 -6.47 10.20 -4.75
CA ILE A 109 -6.64 10.39 -6.19
C ILE A 109 -5.90 9.27 -6.93
N ASN A 110 -4.67 9.01 -6.51
CA ASN A 110 -3.81 8.00 -7.13
C ASN A 110 -3.95 6.61 -6.50
N LYS A 111 -4.83 6.45 -5.49
CA LYS A 111 -5.02 5.20 -4.74
C LYS A 111 -3.68 4.65 -4.24
N SER A 112 -2.89 5.54 -3.64
CA SER A 112 -1.58 5.24 -3.08
C SER A 112 -1.40 5.87 -1.71
N PHE A 113 -0.38 5.43 -0.98
CA PHE A 113 0.06 6.08 0.24
C PHE A 113 1.56 6.06 0.36
N HIS A 114 2.10 7.18 0.86
CA HIS A 114 3.52 7.47 0.90
C HIS A 114 4.01 7.42 2.34
N CYS A 115 5.00 6.59 2.59
CA CYS A 115 5.53 6.32 3.92
C CYS A 115 7.00 6.75 3.97
N PRO A 116 7.43 7.55 4.96
CA PRO A 116 8.80 8.07 5.05
C PRO A 116 9.87 7.01 5.34
#